data_AF-A0A844Y593-F1
#
_entry.id   AF-A0A844Y593-F1
#
_cell.length_a   1.000
_cell.length_b   1.000
_cell.length_c   1.000
_cell.angle_alpha   90.00
_cell.angle_beta   90.00
_cell.angle_gamma   90.00
#
_symmetry.space_group_name_H-M   'P 1'
#
loop_
_entity.id
_entity.type
_entity.pdbx_description
1 polymer ?
#
loop_
_entity_poly.entity_id
_entity_poly.type
_entity_poly.pdbx_seq_one_letter_code
_entity_poly.pdbx_strand_id
1 'polypeptide(L)'
;MDYALFPDLLDKLAKIEALGRSALTPASENVAELKRQAAAAGKRRARDEKRYELGGLLLTIGFENIDYYALYGLMAHPDHLLKWSIEARQSSATQDLARLIEHIFDDDRRAERCAEWGRYLSWTRMRTLYEAEVTSFIASGKAGAKQRWRCDPVSSKQLYLIAQICKLEGIANPNIAKKGCAFDWLYERDGNPRYFKRPAPLPLELS
;
A
#
# COMPACT_ATOMS: atom_id res chain seq x y z
N MET A 1 17.52 34.64 61.60
CA MET A 1 16.87 33.33 61.45
C MET A 1 17.37 32.78 60.13
N ASP A 2 18.36 31.89 60.21
CA ASP A 2 19.25 31.53 59.12
C ASP A 2 18.58 30.56 58.13
N TYR A 3 18.45 30.96 56.86
CA TYR A 3 18.00 30.11 55.75
C TYR A 3 19.11 29.15 55.26
N ALA A 4 19.99 28.69 56.16
CA ALA A 4 21.20 27.94 55.81
C ALA A 4 21.05 26.40 55.94
N LEU A 5 19.82 25.87 56.01
CA LEU A 5 19.61 24.47 56.42
C LEU A 5 19.22 23.48 55.32
N PHE A 6 19.02 23.88 54.06
CA PHE A 6 18.57 22.93 53.03
C PHE A 6 19.10 23.13 51.59
N PRO A 7 20.39 23.41 51.36
CA PRO A 7 20.94 23.44 49.98
C PRO A 7 20.74 22.10 49.25
N ASP A 8 20.80 20.98 49.96
CA ASP A 8 20.55 19.62 49.45
C ASP A 8 19.07 19.40 49.02
N LEU A 9 18.12 20.14 49.59
CA LEU A 9 16.70 20.00 49.26
C LEU A 9 16.35 20.71 47.95
N LEU A 10 16.96 21.88 47.70
CA LEU A 10 16.82 22.61 46.44
C LEU A 10 17.44 21.83 45.27
N ASP A 11 18.60 21.21 45.48
CA ASP A 11 19.24 20.34 44.49
C ASP A 11 18.42 19.06 44.20
N LYS A 12 17.82 18.46 45.24
CA LYS A 12 16.90 17.32 45.08
C LYS A 12 15.62 17.71 44.34
N LEU A 13 15.05 18.87 44.63
CA LEU A 13 13.88 19.39 43.92
C LEU A 13 14.19 19.67 42.44
N ALA A 14 15.32 20.31 42.14
CA ALA A 14 15.76 20.54 40.77
C ALA A 14 15.99 19.24 39.99
N LYS A 15 16.56 18.21 40.63
CA LYS A 15 16.71 16.86 40.03
C LYS A 15 15.38 16.17 39.78
N ILE A 16 14.43 16.25 40.73
CA ILE A 16 13.09 15.68 40.56
C ILE A 16 12.34 16.40 39.44
N GLU A 17 12.46 17.72 39.35
CA GLU A 17 11.85 18.50 38.28
C GLU A 17 12.47 18.20 36.92
N ALA A 18 13.80 18.04 36.84
CA ALA A 18 14.49 17.63 35.63
C ALA A 18 14.10 16.19 35.21
N LEU A 19 13.98 15.26 36.15
CA LEU A 19 13.48 13.89 35.91
C LEU A 19 12.02 13.89 35.45
N GLY A 20 11.17 14.71 36.07
CA GLY A 20 9.77 14.88 35.67
C GLY A 20 9.63 15.45 34.27
N ARG A 21 10.39 16.51 33.94
CA ARG A 21 10.43 17.08 32.57
C ARG A 21 10.95 16.07 31.56
N SER A 22 12.02 15.33 31.89
CA SER A 22 12.61 14.26 31.06
C SER A 22 11.66 13.07 30.84
N ALA A 23 10.77 12.76 31.79
CA ALA A 23 9.74 11.73 31.62
C ALA A 23 8.51 12.24 30.84
N LEU A 24 8.17 13.52 30.99
CA LEU A 24 7.03 14.16 30.32
C LEU A 24 7.29 14.45 28.83
N THR A 25 8.53 14.75 28.42
CA THR A 25 8.87 14.98 27.01
C THR A 25 8.61 13.75 26.13
N PRO A 26 9.11 12.53 26.43
CA PRO A 26 8.79 11.33 25.67
C PRO A 26 7.30 10.97 25.72
N ALA A 27 6.63 11.20 26.85
CA ALA A 27 5.19 10.93 26.98
C ALA A 27 4.37 11.86 26.07
N SER A 28 4.72 13.15 26.00
CA SER A 28 4.05 14.13 25.12
C SER A 28 4.32 13.89 23.63
N GLU A 29 5.54 13.49 23.25
CA GLU A 29 5.87 13.06 21.89
C GLU A 29 5.09 11.80 21.48
N ASN A 30 4.95 10.83 22.40
CA ASN A 30 4.13 9.64 22.17
C ASN A 30 2.65 10.00 21.97
N VAL A 31 2.10 10.94 22.73
CA VAL A 31 0.70 11.40 22.55
C VAL A 31 0.52 12.12 21.21
N ALA A 32 1.47 12.94 20.78
CA ALA A 32 1.41 13.62 19.48
C ALA A 32 1.48 12.63 18.31
N GLU A 33 2.37 11.64 18.37
CA GLU A 33 2.47 10.58 17.37
C GLU A 33 1.24 9.66 17.39
N LEU A 34 0.68 9.32 18.56
CA LEU A 34 -0.57 8.55 18.67
C LEU A 34 -1.75 9.32 18.07
N LYS A 35 -1.87 10.62 18.31
CA LYS A 35 -2.89 11.47 17.68
C LYS A 35 -2.71 11.54 16.15
N ARG A 36 -1.47 11.65 15.67
CA ARG A 36 -1.14 11.63 14.23
C ARG A 36 -1.51 10.29 13.61
N GLN A 37 -1.19 9.17 14.28
CA GLN A 37 -1.53 7.83 13.83
C GLN A 37 -3.04 7.60 13.83
N ALA A 38 -3.77 8.07 14.84
CA ALA A 38 -5.24 8.00 14.90
C ALA A 38 -5.90 8.82 13.78
N ALA A 39 -5.43 10.05 13.53
CA ALA A 39 -5.92 10.90 12.45
C ALA A 39 -5.63 10.30 11.06
N ALA A 40 -4.44 9.72 10.87
CA ALA A 40 -4.07 9.02 9.65
C ALA A 40 -4.87 7.71 9.47
N ALA A 41 -5.12 6.98 10.56
CA ALA A 41 -5.92 5.76 10.56
C ALA A 41 -7.38 6.05 10.19
N GLY A 42 -7.99 7.13 10.70
CA GLY A 42 -9.34 7.55 10.33
C GLY A 42 -9.48 7.85 8.84
N LYS A 43 -8.54 8.60 8.26
CA LYS A 43 -8.53 8.91 6.82
C LYS A 43 -8.30 7.67 5.93
N ARG A 44 -7.44 6.74 6.37
CA ARG A 44 -7.21 5.47 5.67
C ARG A 44 -8.45 4.58 5.70
N ARG A 45 -9.08 4.42 6.87
CA ARG A 45 -10.33 3.65 7.04
C ARG A 45 -11.44 4.18 6.15
N ALA A 46 -11.71 5.49 6.14
CA ALA A 46 -12.74 6.07 5.29
C ALA A 46 -12.49 5.86 3.78
N ARG A 47 -11.22 5.90 3.35
CA ARG A 47 -10.86 5.61 1.95
C ARG A 47 -11.07 4.14 1.60
N ASP A 48 -10.65 3.24 2.49
CA ASP A 48 -10.77 1.80 2.27
C ASP A 48 -12.23 1.37 2.33
N GLU A 49 -13.02 1.91 3.25
CA GLU A 49 -14.47 1.75 3.34
C GLU A 49 -15.15 2.16 2.02
N LYS A 50 -14.86 3.35 1.49
CA LYS A 50 -15.41 3.80 0.20
C LYS A 50 -15.04 2.87 -0.96
N ARG A 51 -13.85 2.24 -0.93
CA ARG A 51 -13.45 1.26 -1.95
C ARG A 51 -14.25 -0.03 -1.82
N TYR A 52 -14.48 -0.50 -0.60
CA TYR A 52 -15.32 -1.66 -0.34
C TYR A 52 -16.77 -1.41 -0.73
N GLU A 53 -17.31 -0.23 -0.41
CA GLU A 53 -18.67 0.17 -0.82
C GLU A 53 -18.80 0.18 -2.35
N LEU A 54 -17.85 0.81 -3.06
CA LEU A 54 -17.87 0.83 -4.53
C LEU A 54 -17.74 -0.57 -5.12
N GLY A 55 -16.87 -1.41 -4.57
CA GLY A 55 -16.74 -2.81 -4.97
C GLY A 55 -18.03 -3.59 -4.73
N GLY A 56 -18.66 -3.42 -3.56
CA GLY A 56 -19.95 -4.03 -3.22
C GLY A 56 -21.08 -3.58 -4.15
N LEU A 57 -21.11 -2.30 -4.54
CA LEU A 57 -22.04 -1.80 -5.53
C LEU A 57 -21.84 -2.48 -6.89
N LEU A 58 -20.61 -2.58 -7.39
CA LEU A 58 -20.30 -3.25 -8.67
C LEU A 58 -20.78 -4.71 -8.67
N LEU A 59 -20.54 -5.44 -7.58
CA LEU A 59 -21.05 -6.80 -7.42
C LEU A 59 -22.59 -6.82 -7.45
N THR A 60 -23.24 -5.88 -6.76
CA THR A 60 -24.72 -5.78 -6.71
C THR A 60 -25.34 -5.52 -8.09
N ILE A 61 -24.65 -4.81 -8.98
CA ILE A 61 -25.11 -4.53 -10.34
C ILE A 61 -24.59 -5.53 -11.39
N GLY A 62 -24.03 -6.68 -10.95
CA GLY A 62 -23.74 -7.83 -11.81
C GLY A 62 -22.31 -7.96 -12.34
N PHE A 63 -21.33 -7.19 -11.84
CA PHE A 63 -19.93 -7.27 -12.32
C PHE A 63 -19.12 -8.44 -11.76
N GLU A 64 -19.76 -9.39 -11.08
CA GLU A 64 -19.11 -10.50 -10.38
C GLU A 64 -18.31 -11.45 -11.28
N ASN A 65 -18.71 -11.59 -12.55
CA ASN A 65 -18.05 -12.50 -13.52
C ASN A 65 -17.08 -11.78 -14.46
N ILE A 66 -16.92 -10.46 -14.33
CA ILE A 66 -16.06 -9.68 -15.23
C ILE A 66 -14.63 -9.67 -14.68
N ASP A 67 -13.66 -10.07 -15.50
CA ASP A 67 -12.25 -10.00 -15.12
C ASP A 67 -11.85 -8.56 -14.79
N TYR A 68 -11.32 -8.37 -13.57
CA TYR A 68 -10.95 -7.06 -13.05
C TYR A 68 -9.94 -6.33 -13.94
N TYR A 69 -8.97 -7.04 -14.51
CA TYR A 69 -7.97 -6.40 -15.36
C TYR A 69 -8.56 -6.05 -16.73
N ALA A 70 -9.41 -6.90 -17.31
CA ALA A 70 -10.12 -6.59 -18.55
C ALA A 70 -11.00 -5.34 -18.37
N LEU A 71 -11.80 -5.28 -17.31
CA LEU A 71 -12.60 -4.09 -17.02
C LEU A 71 -11.73 -2.84 -16.84
N TYR A 72 -10.64 -2.94 -16.08
CA TYR A 72 -9.77 -1.79 -15.86
C TYR A 72 -9.11 -1.31 -17.15
N GLY A 73 -8.68 -2.24 -18.02
CA GLY A 73 -8.14 -1.92 -19.32
C GLY A 73 -9.17 -1.22 -20.21
N LEU A 74 -10.39 -1.75 -20.29
CA LEU A 74 -11.47 -1.13 -21.07
C LEU A 74 -11.80 0.28 -20.57
N MET A 75 -11.93 0.46 -19.25
CA MET A 75 -12.21 1.77 -18.65
C MET A 75 -11.09 2.80 -18.85
N ALA A 76 -9.86 2.35 -19.10
CA ALA A 76 -8.74 3.22 -19.44
C ALA A 76 -8.75 3.69 -20.90
N HIS A 77 -9.59 3.09 -21.76
CA HIS A 77 -9.72 3.40 -23.18
C HIS A 77 -11.17 3.81 -23.49
N PRO A 78 -11.59 5.03 -23.11
CA PRO A 78 -13.00 5.46 -23.17
C PRO A 78 -13.59 5.40 -24.59
N ASP A 79 -12.78 5.65 -25.62
CA ASP A 79 -13.24 5.60 -27.01
C ASP A 79 -13.61 4.17 -27.44
N HIS A 80 -12.83 3.18 -27.01
CA HIS A 80 -13.11 1.77 -27.25
C HIS A 80 -14.28 1.29 -26.41
N LEU A 81 -14.37 1.70 -25.14
CA LEU A 81 -15.54 1.44 -24.30
C LEU A 81 -16.82 1.95 -24.97
N LEU A 82 -16.84 3.18 -25.47
CA LEU A 82 -18.00 3.75 -26.15
C LEU A 82 -18.33 2.99 -27.43
N LYS A 83 -17.34 2.80 -28.32
CA LYS A 83 -17.50 2.11 -29.60
C LYS A 83 -18.04 0.70 -29.40
N TRP A 84 -17.39 -0.09 -28.55
CA TRP A 84 -17.77 -1.48 -28.32
C TRP A 84 -19.07 -1.62 -27.54
N SER A 85 -19.42 -0.66 -26.68
CA SER A 85 -20.76 -0.62 -26.05
C SER A 85 -21.86 -0.40 -27.08
N ILE A 86 -21.63 0.44 -28.09
CA ILE A 86 -22.59 0.66 -29.19
C ILE A 86 -22.73 -0.62 -30.03
N GLU A 87 -21.60 -1.24 -30.41
CA GLU A 87 -21.60 -2.51 -31.16
C GLU A 87 -22.32 -3.62 -30.38
N ALA A 88 -21.99 -3.79 -29.09
CA ALA A 88 -22.61 -4.76 -28.21
C ALA A 88 -24.12 -4.54 -28.12
N ARG A 89 -24.57 -3.28 -27.94
CA ARG A 89 -26.00 -2.92 -27.86
C ARG A 89 -26.74 -3.12 -29.18
N GLN A 90 -26.08 -3.00 -30.32
CA GLN A 90 -26.67 -3.29 -31.63
C GLN A 90 -26.85 -4.81 -31.85
N SER A 91 -25.90 -5.60 -31.33
CA SER A 91 -25.91 -7.06 -31.47
C SER A 91 -26.71 -7.80 -30.39
N SER A 92 -27.09 -7.11 -29.31
CA SER A 92 -27.75 -7.71 -28.15
C SER A 92 -28.81 -6.78 -27.57
N ALA A 93 -29.98 -7.33 -27.25
CA ALA A 93 -31.07 -6.61 -26.58
C ALA A 93 -30.85 -6.44 -25.06
N THR A 94 -29.63 -6.69 -24.54
CA THR A 94 -29.32 -6.63 -23.10
C THR A 94 -29.58 -5.24 -22.54
N GLN A 95 -30.19 -5.20 -21.35
CA GLN A 95 -30.67 -3.95 -20.74
C GLN A 95 -29.71 -3.37 -19.70
N ASP A 96 -28.98 -4.21 -18.95
CA ASP A 96 -28.07 -3.75 -17.89
C ASP A 96 -26.61 -3.59 -18.37
N LEU A 97 -25.85 -2.79 -17.62
CA LEU A 97 -24.48 -2.43 -17.97
C LEU A 97 -23.52 -3.62 -17.85
N ALA A 98 -23.67 -4.47 -16.83
CA ALA A 98 -22.76 -5.59 -16.62
C ALA A 98 -22.83 -6.58 -17.79
N ARG A 99 -24.04 -6.94 -18.23
CA ARG A 99 -24.26 -7.80 -19.40
C ARG A 99 -23.77 -7.17 -20.69
N LEU A 100 -23.86 -5.85 -20.83
CA LEU A 100 -23.28 -5.16 -21.98
C LEU A 100 -21.75 -5.29 -22.00
N ILE A 101 -21.09 -5.13 -20.84
CA ILE A 101 -19.64 -5.28 -20.73
C ILE A 101 -19.21 -6.75 -20.91
N GLU A 102 -19.95 -7.71 -20.36
CA GLU A 102 -19.71 -9.14 -20.62
C GLU A 102 -19.78 -9.44 -22.11
N HIS A 103 -20.79 -8.92 -22.82
CA HIS A 103 -20.93 -9.08 -24.27
C HIS A 103 -19.77 -8.45 -25.06
N ILE A 104 -19.16 -7.37 -24.57
CA ILE A 104 -17.91 -6.83 -25.16
C ILE A 104 -16.77 -7.85 -25.03
N PHE A 105 -16.73 -8.60 -23.93
CA PHE A 105 -15.70 -9.59 -23.63
C PHE A 105 -16.00 -11.00 -24.13
N ASP A 106 -17.14 -11.23 -24.79
CA ASP A 106 -17.38 -12.46 -25.58
C ASP A 106 -16.40 -12.59 -26.76
N ASP A 107 -15.78 -11.48 -27.19
CA ASP A 107 -14.61 -11.48 -28.07
C ASP A 107 -13.34 -11.64 -27.23
N ASP A 108 -12.79 -12.85 -27.20
CA ASP A 108 -11.57 -13.22 -26.46
C ASP A 108 -10.40 -12.27 -26.73
N ARG A 109 -10.27 -11.73 -27.96
CA ARG A 109 -9.17 -10.83 -28.31
C ARG A 109 -9.33 -9.48 -27.60
N ARG A 110 -10.57 -8.97 -27.52
CA ARG A 110 -10.88 -7.74 -26.76
C ARG A 110 -10.63 -7.96 -25.27
N ALA A 111 -11.10 -9.07 -24.73
CA ALA A 111 -10.92 -9.42 -23.33
C ALA A 111 -9.43 -9.52 -22.95
N GLU A 112 -8.64 -10.27 -23.73
CA GLU A 112 -7.21 -10.45 -23.49
C GLU A 112 -6.44 -9.13 -23.58
N ARG A 113 -6.67 -8.34 -24.65
CA ARG A 113 -6.00 -7.05 -24.86
C ARG A 113 -6.31 -6.06 -23.74
N CYS A 114 -7.57 -5.98 -23.34
CA CYS A 114 -7.98 -5.17 -22.19
C CYS A 114 -7.29 -5.66 -20.91
N ALA A 115 -7.22 -6.97 -20.67
CA ALA A 115 -6.58 -7.50 -19.47
C ALA A 115 -5.08 -7.22 -19.43
N GLU A 116 -4.38 -7.27 -20.57
CA GLU A 116 -2.98 -6.83 -20.67
C GLU A 116 -2.81 -5.38 -20.23
N TRP A 117 -3.66 -4.49 -20.76
CA TRP A 117 -3.67 -3.08 -20.40
C TRP A 117 -3.98 -2.84 -18.93
N GLY A 118 -5.00 -3.51 -18.38
CA GLY A 118 -5.33 -3.45 -16.97
C GLY A 118 -4.18 -3.91 -16.07
N ARG A 119 -3.47 -4.98 -16.45
CA ARG A 119 -2.27 -5.45 -15.73
C ARG A 119 -1.15 -4.42 -15.79
N TYR A 120 -0.86 -3.85 -16.96
CA TYR A 120 0.16 -2.82 -17.12
C TYR A 120 -0.13 -1.56 -16.30
N LEU A 121 -1.36 -1.05 -16.36
CA LEU A 121 -1.80 0.15 -15.64
C LEU A 121 -1.81 -0.08 -14.12
N SER A 122 -2.33 -1.24 -13.69
CA SER A 122 -2.37 -1.63 -12.28
C SER A 122 -0.96 -1.75 -11.73
N TRP A 123 -0.07 -2.44 -12.45
CA TRP A 123 1.34 -2.56 -12.07
C TRP A 123 2.00 -1.19 -11.94
N THR A 124 1.86 -0.34 -12.96
CA THR A 124 2.48 1.00 -13.00
C THR A 124 2.01 1.84 -11.81
N ARG A 125 0.70 1.93 -11.61
CA ARG A 125 0.11 2.68 -10.50
C ARG A 125 0.57 2.15 -9.14
N MET A 126 0.52 0.83 -8.95
CA MET A 126 0.86 0.21 -7.66
C MET A 126 2.35 0.32 -7.37
N ARG A 127 3.21 0.23 -8.39
CA ARG A 127 4.65 0.46 -8.25
C ARG A 127 4.94 1.90 -7.85
N THR A 128 4.36 2.90 -8.52
CA THR A 128 4.54 4.31 -8.15
C THR A 128 4.09 4.59 -6.73
N LEU A 129 2.94 4.03 -6.30
CA LEU A 129 2.48 4.18 -4.91
C LEU A 129 3.43 3.53 -3.91
N TYR A 130 3.95 2.34 -4.23
CA TYR A 130 4.93 1.64 -3.42
C TYR A 130 6.23 2.46 -3.28
N GLU A 131 6.78 2.97 -4.38
CA GLU A 131 7.99 3.80 -4.37
C GLU A 131 7.79 5.08 -3.56
N ALA A 132 6.64 5.74 -3.71
CA ALA A 132 6.29 6.91 -2.92
C ALA A 132 6.18 6.59 -1.42
N GLU A 133 5.59 5.44 -1.06
CA GLU A 133 5.50 4.99 0.33
C GLU A 133 6.88 4.69 0.93
N VAL A 134 7.73 3.96 0.19
CA VAL A 134 9.11 3.66 0.62
C VAL A 134 9.91 4.96 0.77
N THR A 135 9.86 5.85 -0.21
CA THR A 135 10.54 7.15 -0.18
C THR A 135 10.08 7.98 1.01
N SER A 136 8.76 8.07 1.24
CA SER A 136 8.20 8.80 2.37
C SER A 136 8.62 8.19 3.71
N PHE A 137 8.64 6.87 3.82
CA PHE A 137 9.08 6.17 5.02
C PHE A 137 10.53 6.47 5.35
N ILE A 138 11.41 6.44 4.35
CA ILE A 138 12.83 6.77 4.50
C ILE A 138 13.02 8.24 4.87
N ALA A 139 12.40 9.15 4.10
CA ALA A 139 12.50 10.60 4.31
C ALA A 139 11.97 11.04 5.69
N SER A 140 11.00 10.30 6.25
CA SER A 140 10.46 10.59 7.59
C SER A 140 11.43 10.25 8.74
N GLY A 141 12.60 9.65 8.47
CA GLY A 141 13.55 9.20 9.48
C GLY A 141 13.15 7.91 10.19
N LYS A 142 11.97 7.36 9.89
CA LYS A 142 11.45 6.10 10.45
C LYS A 142 12.24 4.87 9.99
N ALA A 143 13.03 4.98 8.92
CA ALA A 143 13.98 3.94 8.50
C ALA A 143 15.29 3.92 9.30
N GLY A 144 15.58 4.95 10.11
CA GLY A 144 16.88 5.13 10.77
C GLY A 144 17.29 4.00 11.72
N ALA A 145 18.59 3.77 11.87
CA ALA A 145 19.14 2.64 12.62
C ALA A 145 18.74 2.59 14.11
N LYS A 146 18.43 3.74 14.71
CA LYS A 146 18.06 3.87 16.15
C LYS A 146 16.58 3.64 16.44
N GLN A 147 15.77 3.32 15.44
CA GLN A 147 14.33 3.18 15.60
C GLN A 147 13.96 1.90 16.35
N ARG A 148 13.12 2.00 17.39
CA ARG A 148 12.79 0.89 18.29
C ARG A 148 12.18 -0.32 17.57
N TRP A 149 11.32 -0.09 16.57
CA TRP A 149 10.67 -1.16 15.80
C TRP A 149 11.66 -2.09 15.09
N ARG A 150 12.90 -1.63 14.85
CA ARG A 150 13.94 -2.43 14.21
C ARG A 150 14.36 -3.63 15.04
N CYS A 151 14.17 -3.58 16.36
CA CYS A 151 14.47 -4.65 17.30
C CYS A 151 13.35 -5.69 17.42
N ASP A 152 12.15 -5.41 16.91
CA ASP A 152 11.02 -6.33 16.98
C ASP A 152 11.29 -7.61 16.18
N PRO A 153 10.61 -8.73 16.50
CA PRO A 153 10.60 -9.92 15.68
C PRO A 153 10.10 -9.65 14.27
N VAL A 154 10.73 -10.27 13.27
CA VAL A 154 10.34 -10.16 11.86
C VAL A 154 8.85 -10.46 11.66
N SER A 155 8.17 -9.68 10.81
CA SER A 155 6.75 -9.89 10.56
C SER A 155 6.49 -11.01 9.55
N SER A 156 5.33 -11.66 9.62
CA SER A 156 4.91 -12.69 8.65
C SER A 156 4.94 -12.17 7.21
N LYS A 157 4.60 -10.88 7.01
CA LYS A 157 4.67 -10.23 5.69
C LYS A 157 6.12 -10.11 5.18
N GLN A 158 7.07 -9.74 6.05
CA GLN A 158 8.49 -9.70 5.68
C GLN A 158 9.03 -11.10 5.39
N LEU A 159 8.70 -12.10 6.22
CA LEU A 159 9.08 -13.50 5.97
C LEU A 159 8.56 -14.01 4.62
N TYR A 160 7.30 -13.70 4.31
CA TYR A 160 6.72 -14.04 3.01
C TYR A 160 7.49 -13.40 1.86
N LEU A 161 7.79 -12.10 1.93
CA LEU A 161 8.54 -11.41 0.88
C LEU A 161 9.96 -11.97 0.72
N ILE A 162 10.67 -12.23 1.83
CA ILE A 162 11.99 -12.85 1.82
C ILE A 162 11.92 -14.21 1.13
N ALA A 163 10.96 -15.06 1.51
CA ALA A 163 10.79 -16.37 0.90
C ALA A 163 10.50 -16.32 -0.61
N GLN A 164 9.69 -15.35 -1.04
CA GLN A 164 9.42 -15.12 -2.48
C GLN A 164 10.69 -14.71 -3.22
N ILE A 165 11.49 -13.80 -2.67
CA ILE A 165 12.77 -13.40 -3.28
C ILE A 165 13.72 -14.59 -3.35
N CYS A 166 13.90 -15.32 -2.25
CA CYS A 166 14.77 -16.49 -2.23
C CYS A 166 14.36 -17.54 -3.27
N LYS A 167 13.05 -17.77 -3.44
CA LYS A 167 12.53 -18.68 -4.47
C LYS A 167 12.83 -18.19 -5.88
N LEU A 168 12.69 -16.90 -6.15
CA LEU A 168 12.95 -16.31 -7.47
C LEU A 168 14.43 -16.30 -7.82
N GLU A 169 15.30 -16.02 -6.85
CA GLU A 169 16.74 -15.94 -7.04
C GLU A 169 17.46 -17.30 -6.91
N GLY A 170 16.76 -18.34 -6.42
CA GLY A 170 17.35 -19.66 -6.20
C GLY A 170 18.36 -19.70 -5.04
N ILE A 171 18.19 -18.85 -4.03
CA ILE A 171 19.10 -18.74 -2.87
C ILE A 171 18.47 -19.31 -1.61
N ALA A 172 19.31 -19.68 -0.63
CA ALA A 172 18.85 -20.14 0.67
C ALA A 172 18.13 -19.03 1.46
N ASN A 173 17.14 -19.41 2.26
CA ASN A 173 16.42 -18.47 3.12
C ASN A 173 17.34 -17.99 4.25
N PRO A 174 17.59 -16.68 4.39
CA PRO A 174 18.45 -16.17 5.44
C PRO A 174 17.77 -16.28 6.82
N ASN A 175 18.54 -16.62 7.85
CA ASN A 175 18.03 -16.65 9.23
C ASN A 175 17.98 -15.22 9.81
N ILE A 176 16.92 -14.47 9.49
CA ILE A 176 16.73 -13.08 9.94
C ILE A 176 15.69 -13.02 11.05
N ALA A 177 16.13 -12.68 12.27
CA ALA A 177 15.25 -12.61 13.44
C ALA A 177 14.56 -11.24 13.63
N LYS A 178 15.20 -10.15 13.22
CA LYS A 178 14.78 -8.77 13.55
C LYS A 178 14.16 -8.04 12.36
N LYS A 179 13.10 -7.26 12.58
CA LYS A 179 12.43 -6.46 11.54
C LYS A 179 13.37 -5.49 10.83
N GLY A 180 14.31 -4.86 11.56
CA GLY A 180 15.26 -3.92 10.97
C GLY A 180 16.17 -4.61 9.95
N CYS A 181 16.76 -5.74 10.32
CA CYS A 181 17.60 -6.54 9.43
C CYS A 181 16.80 -7.05 8.22
N ALA A 182 15.54 -7.45 8.43
CA ALA A 182 14.65 -7.86 7.34
C ALA A 182 14.31 -6.68 6.42
N PHE A 183 14.11 -5.48 6.97
CA PHE A 183 13.90 -4.27 6.17
C PHE A 183 15.12 -3.96 5.30
N ASP A 184 16.33 -3.95 5.87
CA ASP A 184 17.56 -3.65 5.12
C ASP A 184 17.76 -4.69 4.00
N TRP A 185 17.63 -5.97 4.34
CA TRP A 185 17.81 -7.07 3.39
C TRP A 185 16.81 -7.01 2.23
N LEU A 186 15.55 -6.66 2.51
CA LEU A 186 14.52 -6.46 1.49
C LEU A 186 14.81 -5.22 0.65
N TYR A 187 15.23 -4.13 1.28
CA TYR A 187 15.51 -2.86 0.60
C TYR A 187 16.68 -2.99 -0.39
N GLU A 188 17.73 -3.73 -0.03
CA GLU A 188 18.87 -4.05 -0.90
C GLU A 188 18.49 -4.89 -2.15
N ARG A 189 17.32 -5.53 -2.13
CA ARG A 189 16.82 -6.40 -3.21
C ARG A 189 15.56 -5.84 -3.86
N ASP A 190 15.47 -4.51 -3.99
CA ASP A 190 14.35 -3.78 -4.61
C ASP A 190 12.96 -3.98 -3.94
N GLY A 191 12.94 -4.66 -2.80
CA GLY A 191 11.77 -4.83 -1.94
C GLY A 191 10.78 -5.87 -2.44
N ASN A 192 9.61 -5.44 -2.93
CA ASN A 192 8.52 -6.37 -3.22
C ASN A 192 8.69 -7.05 -4.60
N PRO A 193 8.80 -8.40 -4.67
CA PRO A 193 9.02 -9.12 -5.92
C PRO A 193 7.96 -8.93 -7.00
N ARG A 194 6.74 -8.56 -6.59
CA ARG A 194 5.65 -8.21 -7.51
C ARG A 194 6.08 -7.15 -8.54
N TYR A 195 7.07 -6.33 -8.21
CA TYR A 195 7.53 -5.24 -9.04
C TYR A 195 8.90 -5.46 -9.70
N PHE A 196 9.46 -6.67 -9.66
CA PHE A 196 10.76 -6.93 -10.31
C PHE A 196 10.64 -6.97 -11.83
N LYS A 197 9.53 -7.53 -12.34
CA LYS A 197 9.25 -7.58 -13.78
C LYS A 197 8.17 -6.57 -14.13
N ARG A 198 8.57 -5.50 -14.80
CA ARG A 198 7.63 -4.56 -15.43
C ARG A 198 6.94 -5.25 -16.61
N PRO A 199 5.60 -5.22 -16.71
CA PRO A 199 4.90 -5.65 -17.92
C PRO A 199 5.38 -4.83 -19.13
N ALA A 200 5.49 -5.43 -20.31
CA ALA A 200 5.92 -4.74 -21.51
C ALA A 200 5.02 -3.51 -21.79
N PRO A 201 5.57 -2.40 -22.30
CA PRO A 201 4.76 -1.29 -22.79
C PRO A 201 3.80 -1.79 -23.87
N LEU A 202 2.54 -1.37 -23.80
CA LEU A 202 1.51 -1.75 -24.77
C LEU A 202 1.27 -0.59 -25.77
N PRO A 203 0.90 -0.90 -27.02
CA PRO A 203 0.51 0.11 -28.01
C PRO A 203 -0.74 0.86 -27.55
N LEU A 204 -0.80 2.17 -27.78
CA LEU A 204 -1.83 3.10 -27.28
C LEU A 204 -3.29 2.70 -27.58
N GLU A 205 -3.52 1.87 -28.60
CA GLU A 205 -4.85 1.45 -29.02
C GLU A 205 -5.11 -0.03 -28.72
N LEU A 206 -6.39 -0.35 -28.47
CA LEU A 206 -6.86 -1.72 -28.35
C LEU A 206 -7.19 -2.24 -29.76
N SER A 207 -6.14 -2.53 -30.55
CA SER A 207 -6.26 -3.12 -31.90
C SER A 207 -6.64 -4.59 -31.87
#